data_AF-A0A4S4HSW5-F1
#
_entry.id   AF-A0A4S4HSW5-F1
#
_cell.length_a   1.000
_cell.length_b   1.000
_cell.length_c   1.000
_cell.angle_alpha   90.00
_cell.angle_beta   90.00
_cell.angle_gamma   90.00
#
_symmetry.space_group_name_H-M   'P 1'
#
loop_
_entity.id
_entity.type
_entity.pdbx_description
1 polymer ?
#
loop_
_entity_poly.entity_id
_entity_poly.type
_entity_poly.pdbx_seq_one_letter_code
_entity_poly.pdbx_strand_id
1 'polypeptide(L)'
;MEKITVNFHYQDVDGLKELQYEAYLLSDSVYYVFDRENITFREIPLCERGKKEVTIYDMDSFRAVEIQCKAEIENIHEMSAVEFIEAVLEGQN
;
A
#
# COMPACT_ATOMS: atom_id res chain seq x y z
N MET A 1 -7.17 9.88 -3.67
CA MET A 1 -5.82 9.84 -3.04
C MET A 1 -4.71 10.04 -4.08
N GLU A 2 -3.48 10.39 -3.67
CA GLU A 2 -2.35 10.54 -4.61
C GLU A 2 -1.79 9.16 -5.01
N LYS A 3 -1.51 8.97 -6.30
CA LYS A 3 -0.96 7.73 -6.86
C LYS A 3 0.57 7.82 -6.95
N ILE A 4 1.24 6.72 -6.58
CA ILE A 4 2.69 6.55 -6.66
C ILE A 4 3.05 5.25 -7.39
N THR A 5 4.29 5.17 -7.85
CA THR A 5 4.90 3.93 -8.38
C THR A 5 5.86 3.37 -7.34
N VAL A 6 5.69 2.10 -7.02
CA VAL A 6 6.54 1.37 -6.06
C VAL A 6 7.44 0.42 -6.82
N ASN A 7 8.75 0.53 -6.61
CA ASN A 7 9.75 -0.44 -7.03
C ASN A 7 10.13 -1.28 -5.80
N PHE A 8 9.54 -2.47 -5.68
CA PHE A 8 9.75 -3.36 -4.54
C PHE A 8 10.86 -4.37 -4.83
N HIS A 9 11.96 -4.27 -4.09
CA HIS A 9 13.08 -5.19 -4.18
C HIS A 9 13.00 -6.25 -3.10
N TYR A 10 13.00 -7.52 -3.47
CA TYR A 10 12.95 -8.63 -2.53
C TYR A 10 13.94 -9.72 -2.90
N GLN A 11 14.29 -10.57 -1.94
CA GLN A 11 15.21 -11.68 -2.17
C GLN A 11 14.45 -13.00 -2.08
N ASP A 12 14.54 -13.81 -3.12
CA ASP A 12 14.01 -15.17 -3.14
C ASP A 12 15.12 -16.21 -3.37
N VAL A 13 14.73 -17.48 -3.57
CA VAL A 13 15.66 -18.59 -3.80
C VAL A 13 16.54 -18.42 -5.05
N ASP A 14 16.09 -17.61 -6.01
CA ASP A 14 16.78 -17.33 -7.27
C ASP A 14 17.54 -15.99 -7.25
N GLY A 15 17.60 -15.32 -6.09
CA GLY A 15 18.38 -14.10 -5.88
C GLY A 15 17.55 -12.83 -5.68
N LEU A 16 18.17 -11.67 -5.95
CA LEU A 16 17.50 -10.37 -5.85
C LEU A 16 16.53 -10.19 -7.03
N LYS A 17 15.29 -9.85 -6.71
CA LYS A 17 14.20 -9.57 -7.66
C LYS A 17 13.68 -8.16 -7.46
N GLU A 18 12.95 -7.70 -8.47
CA GLU A 18 12.27 -6.41 -8.47
C GLU A 18 10.84 -6.60 -8.99
N LEU A 19 9.88 -6.00 -8.30
CA LEU A 19 8.48 -5.94 -8.69
C LEU A 19 8.05 -4.47 -8.71
N GLN A 20 7.58 -4.00 -9.87
CA GLN A 20 7.04 -2.65 -10.02
C GLN A 20 5.51 -2.68 -10.03
N TYR A 21 4.88 -1.82 -9.24
CA TYR A 21 3.41 -1.69 -9.20
C TYR A 21 2.96 -0.28 -8.83
N GLU A 22 1.71 0.05 -9.18
CA GLU A 22 1.06 1.28 -8.75
C GLU A 22 0.42 1.11 -7.37
N ALA A 23 0.50 2.15 -6.54
CA ALA A 23 -0.12 2.20 -5.23
C ALA A 23 -0.64 3.61 -4.91
N TYR A 24 -1.38 3.74 -3.81
CA TYR A 24 -1.97 5.02 -3.40
C TYR A 24 -1.51 5.43 -2.01
N LEU A 25 -1.21 6.71 -1.84
CA LEU A 25 -0.84 7.31 -0.57
C LEU A 25 -2.06 7.53 0.30
N LEU A 26 -2.03 6.95 1.51
CA LEU A 26 -2.94 7.30 2.59
C LEU A 26 -2.42 8.54 3.34
N SER A 27 -1.11 8.64 3.51
CA SER A 27 -0.39 9.80 4.03
C SER A 27 0.97 9.95 3.34
N ASP A 28 1.74 10.96 3.73
CA ASP A 28 3.13 11.15 3.27
C ASP A 28 4.08 10.01 3.67
N SER A 29 3.70 9.21 4.67
CA SER A 29 4.50 8.13 5.23
C SER A 29 3.90 6.74 5.04
N VAL A 30 2.69 6.62 4.51
CA VAL A 30 1.98 5.34 4.36
C VAL A 30 1.31 5.27 3.00
N TYR A 31 1.56 4.17 2.30
CA TYR A 31 0.79 3.78 1.13
C TYR A 31 0.01 2.49 1.41
N TYR A 32 -0.98 2.21 0.56
CA TYR A 32 -1.69 0.95 0.61
C TYR A 32 -1.79 0.29 -0.77
N VAL A 33 -1.96 -1.03 -0.73
CA VAL A 33 -2.27 -1.89 -1.89
C VAL A 33 -3.58 -2.59 -1.58
N PHE A 34 -4.49 -2.64 -2.57
CA PHE A 34 -5.78 -3.33 -2.45
C PHE A 34 -5.89 -4.38 -3.54
N ASP A 35 -6.06 -5.65 -3.15
CA ASP A 35 -6.19 -6.79 -4.07
C ASP A 35 -7.63 -7.34 -4.15
N ARG A 36 -8.61 -6.53 -3.72
CA ARG A 36 -10.04 -6.84 -3.54
C ARG A 36 -10.38 -7.62 -2.28
N GLU A 37 -9.49 -8.48 -1.81
CA GLU A 37 -9.74 -9.29 -0.61
C GLU A 37 -9.03 -8.73 0.62
N ASN A 38 -7.91 -8.03 0.40
CA ASN A 38 -7.02 -7.52 1.43
C ASN A 38 -6.57 -6.11 1.08
N ILE A 39 -6.42 -5.31 2.13
CA ILE A 39 -5.73 -4.03 2.09
C ILE A 39 -4.44 -4.19 2.88
N THR A 40 -3.31 -4.01 2.22
CA THR A 40 -1.99 -3.99 2.85
C THR A 40 -1.50 -2.54 2.97
N PHE A 41 -1.34 -2.06 4.19
CA PHE A 41 -0.70 -0.78 4.50
C PHE A 41 0.79 -0.97 4.69
N ARG A 42 1.61 -0.07 4.15
CA ARG A 42 3.07 -0.14 4.22
C ARG A 42 3.66 1.23 4.53
N GLU A 43 4.63 1.27 5.44
CA GLU A 43 5.37 2.49 5.73
C GLU A 43 6.36 2.83 4.60
N ILE A 44 6.47 4.11 4.25
CA ILE A 44 7.47 4.63 3.32
C ILE A 44 8.74 5.01 4.12
N PRO A 45 9.92 4.46 3.77
CA PRO A 45 11.20 4.86 4.35
C PRO A 45 11.41 6.36 4.25
N LEU A 46 12.01 6.96 5.30
CA LEU A 46 12.16 8.42 5.38
C LEU A 46 12.85 9.03 4.16
N CYS A 47 13.83 8.34 3.57
CA CYS A 47 14.56 8.79 2.37
C CYS A 47 13.74 8.74 1.07
N GLU A 48 12.60 8.07 1.09
CA GLU A 48 11.71 7.88 -0.07
C GLU A 48 10.44 8.74 0.00
N ARG A 49 10.15 9.34 1.16
CA ARG A 49 8.93 10.16 1.34
C ARG A 49 8.92 11.38 0.42
N GLY A 50 7.74 11.69 -0.12
CA GLY A 50 7.53 12.81 -1.04
C GLY A 50 7.94 12.56 -2.49
N LYS A 51 8.48 11.37 -2.81
CA LYS A 51 8.75 10.98 -4.19
C LYS A 51 7.50 10.37 -4.84
N LYS A 52 7.38 10.55 -6.15
CA LYS A 52 6.35 9.86 -6.97
C LYS A 52 6.70 8.41 -7.30
N GLU A 53 8.01 8.15 -7.40
CA GLU A 53 8.57 6.81 -7.56
C GLU A 53 9.34 6.49 -6.28
N VAL A 54 8.91 5.47 -5.55
CA VAL A 54 9.51 5.06 -4.28
C VAL A 54 10.15 3.69 -4.43
N THR A 55 11.33 3.52 -3.83
CA THR A 55 12.00 2.22 -3.79
C THR A 55 11.85 1.62 -2.40
N ILE A 56 11.27 0.43 -2.32
CA ILE A 56 11.02 -0.27 -1.05
C ILE A 56 11.79 -1.58 -1.09
N TYR A 57 12.57 -1.88 -0.05
CA TYR A 57 13.24 -3.17 0.06
C TYR A 57 12.45 -4.10 0.98
N ASP A 58 12.55 -5.40 0.77
CA ASP A 58 11.90 -6.40 1.62
C ASP A 58 12.44 -6.34 3.07
N MET A 59 13.67 -5.89 3.27
CA MET A 59 14.18 -5.60 4.61
C MET A 59 13.39 -4.48 5.32
N ASP A 60 12.66 -3.63 4.59
CA ASP A 60 11.77 -2.60 5.15
C ASP A 60 10.35 -3.13 5.37
N SER A 61 10.04 -4.36 4.93
CA SER A 61 8.68 -4.90 4.88
C SER A 61 8.09 -5.28 6.25
N PHE A 62 8.91 -5.30 7.32
CA PHE A 62 8.44 -5.52 8.70
C PHE A 62 7.48 -4.44 9.20
N ARG A 63 7.31 -3.34 8.46
CA ARG A 63 6.40 -2.24 8.75
C ARG A 63 5.16 -2.26 7.85
N ALA A 64 4.60 -3.44 7.68
CA ALA A 64 3.36 -3.66 6.93
C ALA A 64 2.27 -4.18 7.87
N VAL A 65 1.03 -3.74 7.62
CA VAL A 65 -0.18 -4.27 8.26
C VAL A 65 -1.15 -4.66 7.18
N GLU A 66 -1.62 -5.90 7.22
CA GLU A 66 -2.63 -6.41 6.30
C GLU A 66 -3.97 -6.58 7.03
N ILE A 67 -5.04 -6.12 6.39
CA ILE A 67 -6.40 -6.27 6.89
C ILE A 67 -7.21 -6.93 5.79
N GLN A 68 -7.89 -8.03 6.12
CA GLN A 68 -8.86 -8.64 5.22
C GLN A 68 -10.06 -7.72 5.06
N CYS A 69 -10.35 -7.28 3.83
CA CYS A 69 -11.49 -6.44 3.52
C CYS A 69 -12.64 -7.30 3.02
N LYS A 70 -13.72 -7.42 3.81
CA LYS A 70 -14.92 -8.18 3.40
C LYS A 70 -15.96 -7.33 2.69
N ALA A 71 -15.79 -6.02 2.65
CA ALA A 71 -16.65 -5.12 1.88
C ALA A 71 -16.28 -5.14 0.40
N GLU A 72 -17.31 -5.19 -0.46
CA GLU A 72 -17.17 -4.91 -1.89
C GLU A 72 -17.01 -3.39 -2.08
N ILE A 73 -15.77 -2.89 -1.94
CA ILE A 73 -15.46 -1.46 -2.09
C ILE A 73 -15.06 -1.17 -3.54
N GLU A 74 -15.96 -0.56 -4.31
CA GLU A 74 -15.66 -0.03 -5.64
C GLU A 74 -14.97 1.35 -5.55
N ASN A 75 -14.04 1.62 -6.47
CA ASN A 75 -13.37 2.94 -6.62
C ASN A 75 -12.68 3.50 -5.36
N ILE A 76 -12.19 2.62 -4.47
CA ILE A 76 -11.54 2.95 -3.19
C ILE A 76 -10.44 4.03 -3.27
N HIS A 77 -9.80 4.18 -4.43
CA HIS A 77 -8.70 5.13 -4.66
C HIS A 77 -9.17 6.57 -4.95
N GLU A 78 -10.42 6.72 -5.40
CA GLU A 78 -11.05 8.02 -5.64
C GLU A 78 -11.56 8.67 -4.35
N MET A 79 -11.71 7.87 -3.29
CA MET A 79 -12.18 8.32 -1.98
C MET A 79 -11.21 9.29 -1.30
N SER A 80 -11.76 10.15 -0.45
CA SER A 80 -10.98 10.82 0.59
C SER A 80 -10.48 9.82 1.63
N ALA A 81 -9.49 10.22 2.44
CA ALA A 81 -8.97 9.36 3.51
C ALA A 81 -10.03 9.00 4.56
N VAL A 82 -10.99 9.89 4.82
CA VAL A 82 -12.06 9.63 5.78
C VAL A 82 -13.03 8.58 5.23
N GLU A 83 -13.52 8.78 4.00
CA GLU A 83 -14.43 7.84 3.32
C GLU A 83 -13.78 6.45 3.17
N PHE A 84 -12.48 6.42 2.87
CA PHE A 84 -11.71 5.19 2.83
C PHE A 84 -11.74 4.44 4.17
N ILE A 85 -11.45 5.13 5.28
CA ILE A 85 -11.42 4.51 6.60
C ILE A 85 -12.81 3.99 6.98
N GLU A 86 -13.85 4.78 6.73
CA GLU A 86 -15.24 4.39 6.99
C GLU A 86 -15.64 3.14 6.21
N ALA A 87 -15.38 3.11 4.89
CA ALA A 87 -15.71 1.96 4.04
C ALA A 87 -14.98 0.68 4.49
N VAL A 88 -13.71 0.79 4.89
CA VAL A 88 -12.92 -0.35 5.39
C VAL A 88 -13.47 -0.86 6.71
N LEU A 89 -13.88 0.03 7.63
CA LEU A 89 -14.41 -0.34 8.95
C LEU A 89 -15.84 -0.89 8.88
N GLU A 90 -16.69 -0.33 8.04
CA GLU A 90 -18.06 -0.83 7.82
C GLU A 90 -18.04 -2.27 7.31
N GLY A 91 -17.07 -2.62 6.46
CA GLY A 91 -16.84 -3.98 5.98
C GLY A 91 -16.36 -4.99 7.03
N GLN A 92 -16.06 -4.57 8.26
CA GLN A 92 -15.62 -5.47 9.35
C GLN A 92 -16.74 -5.86 10.32
N ASN A 93 -17.89 -5.17 10.28
CA ASN A 93 -19.06 -5.47 11.12
C ASN A 93 -19.88 -6.63 10.56
#